data_AF-A0A0Q4NDN4-F1
#
_entry.id   AF-A0A0Q4NDN4-F1
#
_cell.length_a   1.000
_cell.length_b   1.000
_cell.length_c   1.000
_cell.angle_alpha   90.00
_cell.angle_beta   90.00
_cell.angle_gamma   90.00
#
_symmetry.space_group_name_H-M   'P 1'
#
loop_
_entity.id
_entity.type
_entity.pdbx_description
1 polymer ?
#
loop_
_entity_poly.entity_id
_entity_poly.type
_entity_poly.pdbx_seq_one_letter_code
_entity_poly.pdbx_strand_id
1 'polypeptide(L)'
;MTPDELLHKIHSGEYRLAFHGTAQLIHAFTERGVGRGADRNSALGLFLSEIPDSAADYAQMAYEAGEGDAARVYVVAVPCAKAYQTTDYERFFGVDGDHVPTRTFADFSAWRRQLLNDGYDLIEFEGVGDVINVCLAPQRAIVVACLDYEQAIELEGEGVQLFDSESIYRHLIECLPNERIMPQTPRTAPSEGLQP
;
A
#
# COMPACT_ATOMS: atom_id res chain seq x y z
N MET A 1 -12.84 -2.12 12.29
CA MET A 1 -13.65 -2.18 11.07
C MET A 1 -13.99 -3.64 10.87
N THR A 2 -15.27 -3.97 10.75
CA THR A 2 -15.71 -5.34 10.47
C THR A 2 -15.49 -5.68 8.99
N PRO A 3 -15.51 -6.97 8.60
CA PRO A 3 -15.45 -7.36 7.19
C PRO A 3 -16.57 -6.73 6.35
N ASP A 4 -17.81 -6.68 6.87
CA ASP A 4 -18.95 -6.09 6.17
C ASP A 4 -18.81 -4.57 6.00
N GLU A 5 -18.27 -3.88 7.02
CA GLU A 5 -17.96 -2.45 6.92
C GLU A 5 -16.90 -2.17 5.85
N LEU A 6 -15.87 -3.01 5.76
CA LEU A 6 -14.82 -2.88 4.75
C LEU A 6 -15.37 -3.14 3.35
N LEU A 7 -16.16 -4.21 3.17
CA LEU A 7 -16.80 -4.52 1.90
C LEU A 7 -17.71 -3.37 1.44
N HIS A 8 -18.50 -2.79 2.35
CA HIS A 8 -19.31 -1.62 2.02
C HIS A 8 -18.46 -0.43 1.54
N LYS A 9 -17.31 -0.18 2.18
CA LYS A 9 -16.39 0.88 1.79
C LYS A 9 -15.67 0.63 0.47
N ILE A 10 -15.38 -0.64 0.16
CA ILE A 10 -14.87 -1.03 -1.16
C ILE A 10 -15.95 -0.76 -2.21
N HIS A 11 -17.18 -1.21 -1.96
CA HIS A 11 -18.31 -1.02 -2.85
C HIS A 11 -18.67 0.47 -3.09
N SER A 12 -18.52 1.33 -2.08
CA SER A 12 -18.75 2.77 -2.20
C SER A 12 -17.58 3.53 -2.86
N GLY A 13 -16.46 2.87 -3.14
CA GLY A 13 -15.25 3.49 -3.70
C GLY A 13 -14.43 4.31 -2.70
N GLU A 14 -14.73 4.21 -1.40
CA GLU A 14 -13.93 4.86 -0.35
C GLU A 14 -12.59 4.15 -0.11
N TYR A 15 -12.56 2.84 -0.35
CA TYR A 15 -11.38 1.99 -0.25
C TYR A 15 -11.20 1.16 -1.51
N ARG A 16 -9.95 0.81 -1.81
CA ARG A 16 -9.60 -0.17 -2.83
C ARG A 16 -8.51 -1.11 -2.33
N LEU A 17 -8.42 -2.28 -2.92
CA LEU A 17 -7.37 -3.25 -2.64
C LEU A 17 -6.16 -2.98 -3.52
N ALA A 18 -4.98 -3.14 -2.93
CA ALA A 18 -3.69 -3.10 -3.60
C ALA A 18 -2.71 -4.01 -2.85
N PHE A 19 -1.54 -4.24 -3.43
CA PHE A 19 -0.58 -5.23 -2.95
C PHE A 19 0.72 -4.58 -2.51
N HIS A 20 1.26 -5.02 -1.37
CA HIS A 20 2.55 -4.57 -0.86
C HIS A 20 3.51 -5.76 -0.73
N GLY A 21 4.58 -5.76 -1.55
CA GLY A 21 5.66 -6.73 -1.48
C GLY A 21 6.73 -6.33 -0.47
N THR A 22 7.12 -7.24 0.42
CA THR A 22 8.24 -7.02 1.35
C THR A 22 8.76 -8.36 1.90
N ALA A 23 9.95 -8.34 2.51
CA ALA A 23 10.44 -9.46 3.32
C ALA A 23 10.12 -9.32 4.82
N GLN A 24 9.56 -8.18 5.25
CA GLN A 24 9.33 -7.88 6.65
C GLN A 24 7.97 -8.39 7.14
N LEU A 25 7.92 -8.81 8.41
CA LEU A 25 6.67 -9.09 9.09
C LEU A 25 5.99 -7.78 9.50
N ILE A 26 4.81 -7.50 8.94
CA ILE A 26 4.04 -6.28 9.16
C ILE A 26 2.69 -6.65 9.77
N HIS A 27 2.48 -6.26 11.03
CA HIS A 27 1.18 -6.40 11.68
C HIS A 27 0.25 -5.23 11.40
N ALA A 28 0.82 -4.04 11.19
CA ALA A 28 0.11 -2.83 10.85
C ALA A 28 1.07 -1.83 10.19
N PHE A 29 0.58 -1.13 9.18
CA PHE A 29 1.28 0.02 8.63
C PHE A 29 1.14 1.21 9.57
N THR A 30 2.22 1.97 9.75
CA THR A 30 2.23 3.11 10.67
C THR A 30 2.98 4.28 10.07
N GLU A 31 2.70 5.48 10.56
CA GLU A 31 3.43 6.70 10.22
C GLU A 31 4.95 6.56 10.44
N ARG A 32 5.38 5.79 11.44
CA ARG A 32 6.79 5.57 11.76
C ARG A 32 7.53 4.71 10.72
N GLY A 33 6.77 3.96 9.91
CA GLY A 33 7.30 3.13 8.82
C GLY A 33 7.53 3.93 7.53
N VAL A 34 6.98 5.14 7.40
CA VAL A 34 7.20 5.99 6.23
C VAL A 34 8.66 6.37 6.12
N GLY A 35 9.20 6.28 4.89
CA GLY A 35 10.57 6.69 4.63
C GLY A 35 11.65 5.73 5.11
N ARG A 36 11.30 4.47 5.39
CA ARG A 36 12.24 3.43 5.77
C ARG A 36 12.82 2.65 4.58
N GLY A 37 12.32 2.89 3.36
CA GLY A 37 12.85 2.29 2.15
C GLY A 37 14.18 2.91 1.73
N ALA A 38 14.91 2.21 0.84
CA ALA A 38 16.19 2.68 0.32
C ALA A 38 16.05 3.97 -0.51
N ASP A 39 14.95 4.10 -1.25
CA ASP A 39 14.71 5.25 -2.12
C ASP A 39 14.22 6.48 -1.36
N ARG A 40 14.63 7.66 -1.83
CA ARG A 40 14.24 8.94 -1.22
C ARG A 40 12.74 9.19 -1.30
N ASN A 41 12.09 8.70 -2.35
CA ASN A 41 10.65 8.82 -2.56
C ASN A 41 9.83 7.93 -1.62
N SER A 42 10.47 7.01 -0.87
CA SER A 42 9.82 6.25 0.21
C SER A 42 9.22 7.16 1.31
N ALA A 43 9.64 8.43 1.37
CA ALA A 43 9.03 9.43 2.25
C ALA A 43 7.61 9.87 1.82
N LEU A 44 7.14 9.47 0.63
CA LEU A 44 5.79 9.77 0.14
C LEU A 44 4.70 8.95 0.85
N GLY A 45 5.02 7.76 1.35
CA GLY A 45 4.04 6.91 2.02
C GLY A 45 4.29 5.43 1.80
N LEU A 46 3.21 4.65 1.80
CA LEU A 46 3.24 3.21 1.56
C LEU A 46 3.07 2.93 0.07
N PHE A 47 4.09 2.33 -0.56
CA PHE A 47 4.09 1.94 -1.96
C PHE A 47 3.37 0.61 -2.16
N LEU A 48 2.53 0.57 -3.19
CA LEU A 48 1.60 -0.50 -3.50
C LEU A 48 1.55 -0.71 -5.02
N SER A 49 1.35 -1.95 -5.45
CA SER A 49 1.02 -2.29 -6.84
C SER A 49 -0.45 -2.68 -6.95
N GLU A 50 -1.04 -2.52 -8.13
CA GLU A 50 -2.35 -3.11 -8.45
C GLU A 50 -2.23 -4.56 -8.90
N ILE A 51 -1.01 -5.00 -9.24
CA ILE A 51 -0.70 -6.32 -9.77
C ILE A 51 -0.04 -7.17 -8.67
N PRO A 52 -0.64 -8.32 -8.29
CA PRO A 52 -0.07 -9.23 -7.29
C PRO A 52 1.33 -9.73 -7.64
N ASP A 53 1.55 -10.12 -8.91
CA ASP A 53 2.83 -10.63 -9.43
C ASP A 53 3.95 -9.59 -9.28
N SER A 54 3.68 -8.34 -9.67
CA SER A 54 4.64 -7.26 -9.46
C SER A 54 4.99 -7.07 -7.99
N ALA A 55 4.03 -7.19 -7.07
CA ALA A 55 4.31 -7.15 -5.63
C ALA A 55 5.09 -8.40 -5.14
N ALA A 56 4.86 -9.57 -5.73
CA ALA A 56 5.59 -10.79 -5.42
C ALA A 56 7.07 -10.68 -5.81
N ASP A 57 7.35 -10.14 -7.00
CA ASP A 57 8.72 -9.82 -7.46
C ASP A 57 9.45 -8.91 -6.47
N TYR A 58 8.80 -7.82 -6.03
CA TYR A 58 9.38 -6.93 -5.02
C TYR A 58 9.63 -7.65 -3.68
N ALA A 59 8.71 -8.51 -3.25
CA ALA A 59 8.87 -9.28 -2.01
C ALA A 59 10.07 -10.24 -2.08
N GLN A 60 10.25 -10.90 -3.23
CA GLN A 60 11.37 -11.81 -3.49
C GLN A 60 12.69 -11.05 -3.52
N MET A 61 12.76 -9.91 -4.20
CA MET A 61 13.95 -9.05 -4.22
C MET A 61 14.34 -8.58 -2.81
N ALA A 62 13.36 -8.15 -2.00
CA ALA A 62 13.60 -7.74 -0.61
C ALA A 62 14.12 -8.90 0.25
N TYR A 63 13.62 -10.11 0.03
CA TYR A 63 14.06 -11.30 0.75
C TYR A 63 15.50 -11.68 0.37
N GLU A 64 15.83 -11.67 -0.92
CA GLU A 64 17.18 -11.91 -1.43
C GLU A 64 18.20 -10.87 -0.97
N ALA A 65 17.75 -9.63 -0.75
CA ALA A 65 18.54 -8.57 -0.14
C ALA A 65 18.75 -8.72 1.38
N GLY A 66 18.10 -9.71 2.02
CA GLY A 66 18.21 -9.99 3.44
C GLY A 66 17.42 -9.03 4.33
N GLU A 67 16.38 -8.38 3.81
CA GLU A 67 15.56 -7.43 4.58
C GLU A 67 14.60 -8.11 5.58
N GLY A 68 14.48 -9.43 5.52
CA GLY A 68 13.64 -10.22 6.43
C GLY A 68 13.81 -11.72 6.24
N ASP A 69 12.88 -12.50 6.79
CA ASP A 69 12.96 -13.96 6.92
C ASP A 69 12.15 -14.74 5.88
N ALA A 70 11.24 -14.08 5.16
CA ALA A 70 10.48 -14.67 4.05
C ALA A 70 9.90 -13.58 3.14
N ALA A 71 9.78 -13.85 1.85
CA ALA A 71 9.02 -13.03 0.91
C ALA A 71 7.52 -13.07 1.24
N ARG A 72 6.89 -11.90 1.33
CA ARG A 72 5.48 -11.73 1.69
C ARG A 72 4.81 -10.69 0.81
N VAL A 73 3.59 -10.99 0.40
CA VAL A 73 2.71 -10.04 -0.30
C VAL A 73 1.51 -9.76 0.59
N TYR A 74 1.40 -8.53 1.07
CA TYR A 74 0.22 -8.12 1.82
C TYR A 74 -0.85 -7.61 0.87
N VAL A 75 -2.08 -8.13 1.00
CA VAL A 75 -3.25 -7.50 0.40
C VAL A 75 -3.72 -6.40 1.34
N VAL A 76 -3.76 -5.17 0.84
CA VAL A 76 -3.99 -3.97 1.64
C VAL A 76 -5.20 -3.22 1.12
N ALA A 77 -6.18 -2.98 1.99
CA ALA A 77 -7.23 -2.02 1.71
C ALA A 77 -6.75 -0.62 2.06
N VAL A 78 -6.73 0.27 1.07
CA VAL A 78 -6.28 1.66 1.23
C VAL A 78 -7.38 2.66 0.92
N PRO A 79 -7.44 3.79 1.66
CA PRO A 79 -8.38 4.86 1.34
C PRO A 79 -8.07 5.43 -0.04
N CYS A 80 -9.10 5.65 -0.85
CA CYS A 80 -8.97 6.17 -2.21
C CYS A 80 -10.08 7.15 -2.60
N ALA A 81 -10.78 7.74 -1.63
CA ALA A 81 -11.86 8.70 -1.88
C ALA A 81 -11.39 9.90 -2.71
N LYS A 82 -10.11 10.30 -2.58
CA LYS A 82 -9.48 11.30 -3.45
C LYS A 82 -8.05 10.92 -3.83
N ALA A 83 -7.85 10.54 -5.09
CA ALA A 83 -6.53 10.25 -5.66
C ALA A 83 -5.89 11.47 -6.32
N TYR A 84 -4.58 11.62 -6.16
CA TYR A 84 -3.74 12.55 -6.93
C TYR A 84 -3.11 11.79 -8.10
N GLN A 85 -3.59 12.05 -9.31
CA GLN A 85 -3.08 11.41 -10.53
C GLN A 85 -1.91 12.19 -11.11
N THR A 86 -0.84 11.49 -11.49
CA THR A 86 0.34 12.10 -12.10
C THR A 86 1.07 11.14 -13.03
N THR A 87 1.64 11.68 -14.11
CA THR A 87 2.56 10.98 -15.02
C THR A 87 3.97 11.59 -14.98
N ASP A 88 4.18 12.58 -14.11
CA ASP A 88 5.44 13.30 -13.95
C ASP A 88 6.48 12.41 -13.24
N TYR A 89 7.25 11.69 -14.05
CA TYR A 89 8.31 10.76 -13.61
C TYR A 89 9.38 11.47 -12.79
N GLU A 90 9.87 12.62 -13.27
CA GLU A 90 10.95 13.38 -12.61
C GLU A 90 10.53 13.83 -11.21
N ARG A 91 9.27 14.28 -11.06
CA ARG A 91 8.72 14.65 -9.76
C ARG A 91 8.51 13.45 -8.84
N PHE A 92 7.98 12.34 -9.37
CA PHE A 92 7.65 11.15 -8.59
C PHE A 92 8.89 10.42 -8.08
N PHE A 93 9.91 10.25 -8.92
CA PHE A 93 11.16 9.59 -8.56
C PHE A 93 12.23 10.55 -8.05
N GLY A 94 12.07 11.86 -8.29
CA GLY A 94 13.00 12.89 -7.79
C GLY A 94 14.34 12.85 -8.52
N VAL A 95 14.30 12.59 -9.82
CA VAL A 95 15.44 12.52 -10.73
C VAL A 95 15.19 13.41 -11.94
N ASP A 96 16.22 13.86 -12.63
CA ASP A 96 16.09 14.52 -13.94
C ASP A 96 16.16 13.50 -15.11
N GLY A 97 16.10 14.00 -16.34
CA GLY A 97 16.22 13.20 -17.56
C GLY A 97 17.53 12.41 -17.71
N ASP A 98 18.56 12.70 -16.92
CA ASP A 98 19.82 11.93 -16.86
C ASP A 98 19.85 10.97 -15.64
N HIS A 99 18.70 10.76 -14.98
CA HIS A 99 18.54 9.98 -13.75
C HIS A 99 19.36 10.53 -12.56
N VAL A 100 19.76 11.80 -12.60
CA VAL A 100 20.49 12.43 -11.49
C VAL A 100 19.50 12.82 -10.40
N PRO A 101 19.73 12.47 -9.12
CA PRO A 101 18.81 12.83 -8.05
C PRO A 101 18.66 14.34 -7.87
N THR A 102 17.45 14.87 -8.08
CA THR A 102 17.09 16.29 -7.94
C THR A 102 16.31 16.59 -6.66
N ARG A 103 15.77 15.56 -5.98
CA ARG A 103 14.99 15.72 -4.75
C ARG A 103 15.61 14.96 -3.59
N THR A 104 15.40 15.50 -2.39
CA THR A 104 15.77 14.91 -1.12
C THR A 104 14.57 14.23 -0.46
N PHE A 105 14.85 13.42 0.56
CA PHE A 105 13.83 12.86 1.43
C PHE A 105 12.90 13.95 2.04
N ALA A 106 13.45 15.10 2.40
CA ALA A 106 12.69 16.21 2.97
C ALA A 106 11.71 16.82 1.96
N ASP A 107 12.08 16.86 0.68
CA ASP A 107 11.22 17.34 -0.41
C ASP A 107 10.02 16.43 -0.60
N PHE A 108 10.24 15.10 -0.59
CA PHE A 108 9.15 14.12 -0.64
C PHE A 108 8.26 14.18 0.59
N SER A 109 8.84 14.34 1.78
CA SER A 109 8.09 14.52 3.02
C SER A 109 7.23 15.80 3.00
N ALA A 110 7.76 16.88 2.43
CA ALA A 110 7.02 18.13 2.27
C ALA A 110 5.88 17.97 1.25
N TRP A 111 6.14 17.29 0.14
CA TRP A 111 5.13 17.02 -0.88
C TRP A 111 3.99 16.13 -0.34
N ARG A 112 4.31 15.05 0.38
CA ARG A 112 3.31 14.22 1.06
C ARG A 112 2.42 15.04 2.00
N ARG A 113 3.01 15.90 2.83
CA ARG A 113 2.26 16.79 3.74
C ARG A 113 1.34 17.75 2.98
N GLN A 114 1.82 18.30 1.87
CA GLN A 114 1.00 19.15 1.01
C GLN A 114 -0.22 18.37 0.47
N LEU A 115 -0.01 17.19 -0.11
CA LEU A 115 -1.10 16.39 -0.67
C LEU A 115 -2.12 15.98 0.39
N LEU A 116 -1.67 15.61 1.60
CA LEU A 116 -2.55 15.34 2.73
C LEU A 116 -3.38 16.58 3.13
N ASN A 117 -2.76 17.76 3.16
CA ASN A 117 -3.47 19.02 3.44
C ASN A 117 -4.50 19.36 2.35
N ASP A 118 -4.20 19.02 1.10
CA ASP A 118 -5.11 19.19 -0.04
C ASP A 118 -6.22 18.10 -0.06
N GLY A 119 -6.22 17.20 0.92
CA GLY A 119 -7.23 16.17 1.15
C GLY A 119 -7.08 14.93 0.28
N TYR A 120 -5.92 14.70 -0.35
CA TYR A 120 -5.64 13.48 -1.09
C TYR A 120 -5.30 12.33 -0.13
N ASP A 121 -5.80 11.14 -0.46
CA ASP A 121 -5.52 9.91 0.29
C ASP A 121 -4.34 9.13 -0.33
N LEU A 122 -4.16 9.29 -1.64
CA LEU A 122 -3.39 8.39 -2.49
C LEU A 122 -2.72 9.18 -3.64
N ILE A 123 -1.52 8.77 -4.04
CA ILE A 123 -0.95 9.11 -5.35
C ILE A 123 -1.14 7.92 -6.28
N GLU A 124 -1.66 8.17 -7.48
CA GLU A 124 -1.68 7.22 -8.60
C GLU A 124 -0.65 7.73 -9.62
N PHE A 125 0.47 7.03 -9.73
CA PHE A 125 1.49 7.29 -10.73
C PHE A 125 1.34 6.32 -11.89
N GLU A 126 1.06 6.85 -13.08
CA GLU A 126 0.92 6.05 -14.30
C GLU A 126 2.23 6.13 -15.10
N GLY A 127 2.98 5.03 -15.11
CA GLY A 127 4.22 4.88 -15.87
C GLY A 127 4.04 4.06 -17.15
N VAL A 128 5.15 3.85 -17.88
CA VAL A 128 5.16 2.93 -19.02
C VAL A 128 5.23 1.49 -18.49
N GLY A 129 4.09 0.90 -18.17
CA GLY A 129 3.96 -0.53 -17.89
C GLY A 129 3.24 -0.92 -16.60
N ASP A 130 3.16 -0.03 -15.60
CA ASP A 130 2.43 -0.29 -14.34
C ASP A 130 1.94 1.02 -13.70
N VAL A 131 0.92 0.89 -12.84
CA VAL A 131 0.41 1.94 -11.97
C VAL A 131 0.99 1.74 -10.58
N ILE A 132 1.83 2.69 -10.16
CA ILE A 132 2.38 2.70 -8.80
C ILE A 132 1.47 3.54 -7.92
N ASN A 133 1.10 2.95 -6.79
CA ASN A 133 0.19 3.57 -5.85
C ASN A 133 0.90 3.89 -4.55
N VAL A 134 0.70 5.11 -4.04
CA VAL A 134 1.29 5.52 -2.77
C VAL A 134 0.21 5.98 -1.82
N CYS A 135 -0.07 5.17 -0.80
CA CYS A 135 -0.98 5.54 0.28
C CYS A 135 -0.30 6.59 1.17
N LEU A 136 -0.84 7.80 1.16
CA LEU A 136 -0.24 8.97 1.83
C LEU A 136 -0.36 8.88 3.35
N ALA A 137 -1.29 8.11 3.90
CA ALA A 137 -1.48 7.92 5.34
C ALA A 137 -1.51 6.42 5.70
N PRO A 138 -0.35 5.74 5.79
CA PRO A 138 -0.29 4.28 5.92
C PRO A 138 -1.04 3.72 7.14
N GLN A 139 -1.14 4.49 8.23
CA GLN A 139 -1.93 4.14 9.42
C GLN A 139 -3.44 3.97 9.17
N ARG A 140 -3.96 4.44 8.03
CA ARG A 140 -5.35 4.25 7.59
C ARG A 140 -5.52 3.02 6.69
N ALA A 141 -4.41 2.43 6.23
CA ALA A 141 -4.41 1.21 5.46
C ALA A 141 -4.70 0.00 6.37
N ILE A 142 -5.39 -0.99 5.81
CA ILE A 142 -5.80 -2.19 6.54
C ILE A 142 -5.20 -3.39 5.83
N VAL A 143 -4.40 -4.17 6.55
CA VAL A 143 -3.95 -5.47 6.06
C VAL A 143 -5.16 -6.41 6.06
N VAL A 144 -5.46 -6.98 4.90
CA VAL A 144 -6.60 -7.89 4.68
C VAL A 144 -6.12 -9.34 4.72
N ALA A 145 -5.02 -9.62 4.05
CA ALA A 145 -4.39 -10.93 3.97
C ALA A 145 -2.87 -10.79 3.85
N CYS A 146 -2.16 -11.87 4.20
CA CYS A 146 -0.74 -12.04 3.91
C CYS A 146 -0.60 -13.29 3.04
N LEU A 147 -0.03 -13.12 1.86
CA LEU A 147 0.22 -14.19 0.90
C LEU A 147 1.72 -14.47 0.84
N ASP A 148 2.08 -15.72 0.56
CA ASP A 148 3.42 -16.03 0.07
C ASP A 148 3.56 -15.69 -1.43
N TYR A 149 4.75 -15.94 -1.98
CA TYR A 149 5.04 -15.68 -3.38
C TYR A 149 4.12 -16.48 -4.32
N GLU A 150 3.97 -17.79 -4.11
CA GLU A 150 3.20 -18.66 -5.01
C GLU A 150 1.71 -18.27 -4.99
N GLN A 151 1.15 -18.00 -3.81
CA GLN A 151 -0.23 -17.54 -3.64
C GLN A 151 -0.51 -16.21 -4.35
N ALA A 152 0.44 -15.28 -4.33
CA ALA A 152 0.29 -13.99 -5.02
C ALA A 152 0.24 -14.18 -6.55
N ILE A 153 1.06 -15.07 -7.11
CA ILE A 153 1.06 -15.41 -8.55
C ILE A 153 -0.25 -16.11 -8.95
N GLU A 154 -0.72 -17.05 -8.13
CA GLU A 154 -1.96 -17.80 -8.41
C GLU A 154 -3.19 -16.87 -8.45
N LEU A 155 -3.23 -15.83 -7.61
CA LEU A 155 -4.33 -14.86 -7.58
C LEU A 155 -4.56 -14.15 -8.93
N GLU A 156 -3.50 -13.96 -9.73
CA GLU A 156 -3.60 -13.45 -11.10
C GLU A 156 -4.10 -14.52 -12.09
N GLY A 157 -3.67 -15.77 -11.92
CA GLY A 157 -4.00 -16.89 -12.80
C GLY A 157 -5.46 -17.34 -12.76
N GLU A 158 -6.19 -17.07 -11.68
CA GLU A 158 -7.55 -17.59 -11.45
C GLU A 158 -8.68 -16.79 -12.14
N GLY A 159 -8.35 -15.78 -12.95
CA GLY A 159 -9.35 -14.99 -13.68
C GLY A 159 -10.15 -14.04 -12.80
N VAL A 160 -9.66 -13.77 -11.58
CA VAL A 160 -10.09 -12.62 -10.79
C VAL A 160 -9.77 -11.36 -11.60
N GLN A 161 -10.76 -10.48 -11.77
CA GLN A 161 -10.49 -9.17 -12.35
C GLN A 161 -9.57 -8.43 -11.38
N LEU A 162 -8.27 -8.39 -11.66
CA LEU A 162 -7.24 -7.83 -10.78
C LEU A 162 -7.45 -6.34 -10.43
N PHE A 163 -8.29 -5.66 -11.20
CA PHE A 163 -8.68 -4.26 -10.95
C PHE A 163 -10.02 -4.12 -10.22
N ASP A 164 -10.71 -5.23 -9.93
CA ASP A 164 -11.95 -5.26 -9.15
C ASP A 164 -11.65 -5.65 -7.70
N SER A 165 -11.52 -4.62 -6.87
CA SER A 165 -11.31 -4.76 -5.42
C SER A 165 -12.40 -5.57 -4.73
N GLU A 166 -13.65 -5.54 -5.21
CA GLU A 166 -14.74 -6.32 -4.63
C GLU A 166 -14.56 -7.81 -4.92
N SER A 167 -14.26 -8.16 -6.18
CA SER A 167 -13.98 -9.54 -6.59
C SER A 167 -12.78 -10.13 -5.85
N ILE A 168 -11.68 -9.38 -5.74
CA ILE A 168 -10.50 -9.80 -4.95
C ILE A 168 -10.90 -10.02 -3.49
N TYR A 169 -11.60 -9.06 -2.88
CA TYR A 169 -11.99 -9.18 -1.47
C TYR A 169 -12.83 -10.43 -1.22
N ARG A 170 -13.84 -10.68 -2.08
CA ARG A 170 -14.72 -11.86 -2.02
C ARG A 170 -13.93 -13.16 -2.15
N HIS A 171 -13.05 -13.23 -3.14
CA HIS A 171 -12.19 -14.40 -3.35
C HIS A 171 -11.35 -14.71 -2.10
N LEU A 172 -10.75 -13.68 -1.48
CA LEU A 172 -10.00 -13.87 -0.22
C LEU A 172 -10.88 -14.35 0.96
N ILE A 173 -12.16 -13.94 1.01
CA ILE A 173 -13.10 -14.44 2.03
C ILE A 173 -13.36 -15.94 1.85
N GLU A 174 -13.61 -16.34 0.61
CA GLU A 174 -14.16 -17.64 0.25
C GLU A 174 -13.08 -18.71 0.14
N CYS A 175 -11.93 -18.37 -0.44
CA CYS A 175 -10.89 -19.31 -0.82
C CYS A 175 -9.70 -19.34 0.15
N LEU A 176 -9.41 -18.24 0.85
CA LEU A 176 -8.24 -18.11 1.74
C LEU A 176 -8.61 -17.69 3.18
N PRO A 177 -9.50 -18.42 3.88
CA PRO A 177 -9.99 -18.00 5.18
C PRO A 177 -8.92 -17.98 6.28
N ASN A 178 -7.86 -18.79 6.14
CA ASN A 178 -6.78 -18.90 7.14
C ASN A 178 -5.72 -17.80 7.02
N GLU A 179 -5.60 -17.15 5.86
CA GLU A 179 -4.63 -16.09 5.59
C GLU A 179 -5.13 -14.71 6.01
N ARG A 180 -6.36 -14.65 6.55
CA ARG A 180 -7.01 -13.42 6.97
C ARG A 180 -6.38 -12.88 8.25
N ILE A 181 -5.72 -11.75 8.11
CA ILE A 181 -5.38 -10.91 9.25
C ILE A 181 -6.62 -10.04 9.50
N MET A 182 -7.54 -10.53 10.35
CA MET A 182 -8.74 -9.78 10.70
C MET A 182 -8.39 -8.33 11.06
N PRO A 183 -9.10 -7.31 10.54
CA PRO A 183 -8.78 -5.92 10.82
C PRO A 183 -8.76 -5.67 12.33
N GLN A 184 -7.57 -5.50 12.90
CA GLN A 184 -7.44 -5.07 14.28
C GLN A 184 -8.03 -3.67 14.32
N THR A 185 -9.16 -3.50 15.01
CA THR A 185 -9.74 -2.17 15.23
C THR A 185 -8.65 -1.32 15.86
N PRO A 186 -8.26 -0.17 15.27
CA PRO A 186 -7.24 0.67 15.86
C PRO A 186 -7.69 0.97 17.28
N ARG A 187 -6.91 0.51 18.27
CA ARG A 187 -7.12 0.93 19.66
C ARG A 187 -7.03 2.43 19.63
N THR A 188 -8.15 3.10 19.85
CA THR A 188 -8.16 4.51 20.20
C THR A 188 -7.17 4.66 21.35
N ALA A 189 -6.11 5.44 21.13
CA ALA A 189 -5.22 5.80 22.21
C ALA A 189 -6.11 6.32 23.35
N PRO A 190 -5.92 5.87 24.60
CA PRO A 190 -6.64 6.46 25.71
C PRO A 190 -6.39 7.95 25.62
N SER A 191 -7.47 8.73 25.51
CA SER A 191 -7.41 10.18 25.63
C SER A 191 -6.66 10.46 26.92
N GLU A 192 -5.40 10.89 26.82
CA GLU A 192 -4.67 11.39 27.97
C GLU A 192 -5.55 12.49 28.55
N GLY A 193 -6.07 12.20 29.74
CA GLY A 193 -6.93 13.13 30.45
C GLY A 193 -6.18 14.44 30.57
N LEU A 194 -6.71 15.46 29.91
CA LEU A 194 -6.59 16.83 30.38
C LEU A 194 -7.09 16.84 31.83
N GLN A 195 -6.15 16.71 32.77
CA GLN A 195 -6.36 17.20 34.11
C GLN A 195 -6.12 18.71 34.11
N PRO A 196 -6.98 19.48 34.79
CA PRO A 196 -6.99 20.95 34.78
C PRO A 196 -5.73 21.57 35.38
#